data_AF-A0A258BC95-F1
#
_entry.id   AF-A0A258BC95-F1
#
_cell.length_a   1.000
_cell.length_b   1.000
_cell.length_c   1.000
_cell.angle_alpha   90.00
_cell.angle_beta   90.00
_cell.angle_gamma   90.00
#
_symmetry.space_group_name_H-M   'P 1'
#
loop_
_entity.id
_entity.type
_entity.pdbx_description
1 polymer ?
#
loop_
_entity_poly.entity_id
_entity_poly.type
_entity_poly.pdbx_seq_one_letter_code
_entity_poly.pdbx_strand_id
1 'polypeptide(L)' 'AIGTGKVASARMAQDMHHAIRLQLAEFDEDVASHVGILYGGSVKPDNAVELFAMPDIDGGLIGGASLNPQDFLAICQA' A
#
# COMPACT_ATOMS: atom_id res chain seq x y z
N ALA A 1 -11.48 -3.11 -6.68
CA ALA A 1 -11.12 -2.70 -5.31
C ALA A 1 -12.36 -2.79 -4.44
N ILE A 2 -12.88 -3.92 -3.97
CA ILE A 2 -12.57 -5.35 -4.07
C ILE A 2 -13.84 -5.98 -4.70
N GLY A 3 -13.70 -6.96 -5.61
CA GLY A 3 -14.84 -7.58 -6.32
C GLY A 3 -15.45 -6.78 -7.48
N THR A 4 -14.98 -5.56 -7.75
CA THR A 4 -15.57 -4.63 -8.73
C THR A 4 -14.87 -4.56 -10.09
N GLY A 5 -13.79 -5.33 -10.30
CA GLY A 5 -12.97 -5.27 -11.53
C GLY A 5 -12.16 -3.98 -11.72
N LYS A 6 -12.34 -2.96 -10.88
CA LYS A 6 -11.57 -1.70 -10.92
C LYS A 6 -10.31 -1.80 -10.08
N VAL A 7 -9.18 -1.34 -10.59
CA VAL A 7 -7.91 -1.21 -9.85
C VAL A 7 -7.81 0.23 -9.34
N ALA A 8 -7.44 0.42 -8.07
CA ALA A 8 -7.18 1.77 -7.56
C ALA A 8 -5.81 2.22 -8.09
N SER A 9 -5.69 3.47 -8.54
CA SER A 9 -4.40 4.03 -8.92
C SER A 9 -3.52 4.25 -7.69
N ALA A 10 -2.20 4.34 -7.89
CA ALA A 10 -1.26 4.67 -6.82
C ALA A 10 -1.61 6.01 -6.14
N ARG A 11 -2.06 7.00 -6.92
CA ARG A 11 -2.52 8.28 -6.37
C ARG A 11 -3.73 8.13 -5.44
N MET A 12 -4.73 7.34 -5.83
CA MET A 12 -5.90 7.09 -4.96
C MET A 12 -5.50 6.37 -3.66
N ALA A 13 -4.57 5.42 -3.75
CA ALA A 13 -4.03 4.74 -2.57
C ALA A 13 -3.29 5.74 -1.65
N GLN A 14 -2.43 6.58 -2.22
CA GLN A 14 -1.71 7.64 -1.51
C GLN A 14 -2.67 8.62 -0.81
N ASP A 15 -3.70 9.10 -1.51
CA ASP A 15 -4.67 10.04 -0.93
C ASP A 15 -5.34 9.45 0.32
N MET A 16 -5.69 8.16 0.28
CA MET A 16 -6.29 7.47 1.42
C MET A 16 -5.28 7.21 2.55
N HIS A 17 -4.07 6.77 2.24
CA HIS A 17 -3.03 6.55 3.23
C HIS A 17 -2.64 7.86 3.95
N HIS A 18 -2.51 8.95 3.20
CA HIS A 18 -2.26 10.28 3.75
C HIS A 18 -3.37 10.70 4.72
N ALA A 19 -4.64 10.52 4.32
CA ALA A 19 -5.78 10.82 5.19
C ALA A 19 -5.78 10.00 6.48
N ILE A 20 -5.42 8.71 6.40
CA ILE A 20 -5.27 7.85 7.59
C ILE A 20 -4.13 8.36 8.50
N ARG A 21 -2.98 8.72 7.93
CA ARG A 21 -1.85 9.23 8.72
C ARG A 21 -2.19 10.55 9.41
N LEU A 22 -2.86 11.47 8.71
CA LEU A 22 -3.36 12.71 9.30
C LEU A 22 -4.34 12.44 10.46
N GLN A 23 -5.24 11.47 10.31
CA GLN A 23 -6.16 11.10 11.38
C GLN A 23 -5.44 10.56 12.62
N LEU A 24 -4.34 9.83 12.45
CA LEU A 24 -3.51 9.36 13.56
C LEU A 24 -2.73 10.50 14.23
N ALA A 25 -2.25 11.45 13.42
CA ALA A 25 -1.52 12.62 13.92
C ALA A 25 -2.37 13.54 14.80
N GLU A 26 -3.71 13.50 14.69
CA GLU A 26 -4.61 14.20 15.62
C GLU A 26 -4.50 13.68 17.07
N PHE A 27 -4.02 12.45 17.26
CA PHE A 27 -3.79 11.85 18.58
C PHE A 27 -2.34 11.99 19.02
N ASP A 28 -1.39 11.67 18.12
CA ASP A 28 0.04 11.73 18.37
C ASP A 28 0.82 11.78 17.03
N GLU A 29 1.52 12.88 16.80
CA GLU A 29 2.29 13.11 15.56
C GLU A 29 3.52 12.19 15.45
N ASP A 30 4.18 11.89 16.57
CA ASP A 30 5.34 11.00 16.59
C ASP A 30 4.92 9.59 16.24
N VAL A 31 3.85 9.08 16.87
CA VAL A 31 3.27 7.77 16.54
C VAL A 31 2.82 7.71 15.08
N ALA A 32 2.15 8.74 14.59
CA ALA A 32 1.68 8.79 13.21
C ALA A 32 2.82 8.74 12.18
N SER A 33 4.00 9.28 12.51
CA SER A 33 5.18 9.22 11.63
C SER A 33 5.87 7.85 11.61
N HIS A 34 5.69 7.02 12.65
CA HIS A 34 6.36 5.72 12.78
C HIS A 34 5.46 4.51 12.48
N VAL A 35 4.14 4.68 12.48
CA VAL A 35 3.20 3.59 12.21
C VAL A 35 3.25 3.18 10.73
N GLY A 36 3.38 1.87 10.48
CA GLY A 36 3.33 1.31 9.14
C GLY A 36 1.90 1.17 8.64
N ILE A 37 1.57 1.85 7.55
CA ILE A 37 0.29 1.80 6.86
C ILE A 37 0.47 1.01 5.56
N LEU A 38 0.06 -0.25 5.58
CA LEU A 38 0.20 -1.18 4.45
C LEU A 38 -0.98 -1.08 3.48
N TYR A 39 -0.68 -1.10 2.19
CA TYR A 39 -1.72 -1.14 1.15
C TYR A 39 -2.26 -2.57 0.99
N GLY A 40 -3.55 -2.76 1.30
CA GLY A 40 -4.23 -4.06 1.21
C GLY A 40 -4.98 -4.32 -0.10
N GLY A 41 -4.80 -3.46 -1.11
CA GLY A 41 -5.42 -3.63 -2.42
C GLY A 41 -4.71 -4.67 -3.30
N SER A 42 -5.06 -4.70 -4.59
CA SER A 42 -4.44 -5.62 -5.55
C SER A 42 -3.03 -5.16 -5.91
N VAL A 43 -2.03 -5.67 -5.20
CA VAL A 43 -0.61 -5.51 -5.52
C VAL A 43 -0.14 -6.66 -6.40
N LYS A 44 0.61 -6.32 -7.44
CA LYS A 44 1.23 -7.22 -8.41
C LYS A 44 2.62 -6.68 -8.77
N PRO A 45 3.52 -7.50 -9.34
CA PRO A 45 4.85 -7.03 -9.74
C PRO A 45 4.83 -5.80 -10.68
N ASP A 46 3.80 -5.68 -11.53
CA ASP A 46 3.67 -4.60 -12.51
C ASP A 46 3.29 -3.24 -11.90
N ASN A 47 2.75 -3.19 -10.69
CA ASN A 47 2.30 -1.97 -10.03
C ASN A 47 2.96 -1.70 -8.67
N ALA A 48 3.70 -2.66 -8.11
CA ALA A 48 4.31 -2.55 -6.79
C ALA A 48 5.26 -1.35 -6.69
N VAL A 49 6.11 -1.12 -7.70
CA VAL A 49 7.09 -0.01 -7.71
C VAL A 49 6.37 1.35 -7.62
N GLU A 50 5.30 1.54 -8.39
CA GLU A 50 4.55 2.80 -8.36
C GLU A 50 3.82 3.00 -7.02
N LEU A 51 3.26 1.92 -6.46
CA LEU A 51 2.58 1.95 -5.17
C LEU A 51 3.56 2.24 -4.02
N PHE A 52 4.71 1.57 -3.97
CA PHE A 52 5.67 1.70 -2.87
C PHE A 52 6.55 2.95 -2.99
N ALA A 53 6.55 3.62 -4.15
CA ALA A 53 7.10 4.97 -4.29
C ALA A 53 6.20 6.07 -3.68
N MET A 54 4.96 5.75 -3.27
CA MET A 54 4.06 6.73 -2.66
C MET A 54 4.48 7.04 -1.21
N PRO A 55 4.56 8.31 -0.80
CA PRO A 55 5.14 8.71 0.49
C PRO A 55 4.50 8.09 1.74
N ASP A 56 3.21 7.76 1.70
CA ASP A 56 2.46 7.25 2.86
C ASP A 56 2.14 5.75 2.75
N ILE A 57 2.68 5.04 1.74
CA ILE A 57 2.50 3.60 1.56
C ILE A 57 3.74 2.86 2.05
N ASP A 58 3.64 2.23 3.22
CA ASP A 58 4.78 1.59 3.90
C ASP A 58 4.99 0.11 3.49
N GLY A 59 4.39 -0.29 2.36
CA GLY A 59 4.43 -1.66 1.84
C GLY A 59 3.04 -2.21 1.54
N GLY A 60 2.94 -3.55 1.41
CA GLY A 60 1.71 -4.21 0.98
C GLY A 60 1.32 -5.42 1.83
N LEU A 61 0.02 -5.57 2.07
CA LEU A 61 -0.57 -6.80 2.62
C LEU A 61 -1.01 -7.69 1.45
N ILE A 62 -0.14 -8.59 1.03
CA ILE A 62 -0.27 -9.27 -0.26
C ILE A 62 -1.21 -10.48 -0.18
N GLY A 63 -2.32 -10.40 -0.92
CA GLY A 63 -3.26 -11.51 -1.12
C GLY A 63 -2.76 -12.54 -2.13
N GLY A 64 -3.53 -12.79 -3.19
CA GLY A 64 -3.28 -13.90 -4.13
C GLY A 64 -1.87 -13.97 -4.75
N ALA A 65 -1.21 -12.82 -4.97
CA ALA A 65 0.17 -12.80 -5.50
C ALA A 65 1.21 -13.40 -4.53
N SER A 66 0.90 -13.51 -3.24
CA SER A 66 1.79 -14.18 -2.27
C SER A 66 1.86 -15.70 -2.47
N LEU A 67 0.92 -16.29 -3.21
CA LEU A 67 0.89 -17.73 -3.48
C LEU A 67 1.80 -18.13 -4.66
N ASN A 68 2.31 -17.16 -5.42
CA ASN A 68 3.32 -17.38 -6.44
C ASN A 68 4.67 -16.83 -5.94
N PRO A 69 5.69 -17.69 -5.69
CA PRO A 69 6.97 -17.25 -5.15
C PRO A 69 7.68 -16.21 -6.01
N GLN A 70 7.56 -16.28 -7.34
CA GLN A 70 8.21 -15.32 -8.24
C GLN A 70 7.54 -13.95 -8.15
N ASP A 71 6.21 -13.92 -8.13
CA ASP A 71 5.46 -12.66 -8.01
C ASP A 71 5.71 -12.04 -6.64
N PHE A 72 5.67 -12.83 -5.57
CA PHE A 72 5.89 -12.34 -4.21
C PHE A 72 7.30 -11.77 -4.04
N LEU A 73 8.33 -12.46 -4.53
CA LEU A 73 9.71 -11.96 -4.50
C LEU A 73 9.87 -10.68 -5.31
N ALA A 74 9.24 -10.58 -6.48
CA ALA A 74 9.28 -9.36 -7.29
C ALA A 74 8.60 -8.18 -6.57
N ILE A 75 7.48 -8.43 -5.87
CA ILE A 75 6.82 -7.41 -5.04
C ILE A 75 7.73 -7.00 -3.87
N CYS A 76 8.42 -7.93 -3.21
CA CYS A 76 9.34 -7.60 -2.10
C CYS A 76 10.57 -6.78 -2.54
N GLN A 77 10.94 -6.83 -3.83
CA GLN A 77 12.09 -6.11 -4.39
C GLN A 77 11.73 -4.75 -5.00
N ALA A 78 10.44 -4.47 -5.14
CA ALA A 78 9.92 -3.22 -5.68
C ALA A 78 10.10 -2.07 -4.69
#